data_AF-A0A8T0DJK1-F1
#
_entry.id   AF-A0A8T0DJK1-F1
#
_cell.length_a   1.000
_cell.length_b   1.000
_cell.length_c   1.000
_cell.angle_alpha   90.00
_cell.angle_beta   90.00
_cell.angle_gamma   90.00
#
_symmetry.space_group_name_H-M   'P 1'
#
loop_
_entity.id
_entity.type
_entity.pdbx_description
1 polymer ?
#
loop_
_entity_poly.entity_id
_entity_poly.type
_entity_poly.pdbx_seq_one_letter_code
_entity_poly.pdbx_strand_id
1 'polypeptide(L)'
;VSSPDEKALVEATANLGLSLISTLPDPVDNETRRLIIERRLPVEDKDTVTEHQRQQVDKLEYLSCSGSNSRSRTLAQDKAVEFTLESLRTLVYCTRQLSAEDYHQLLADHRAALSSLGKDRSVALKASMLKIESGLEIVGVTGVEDRLQTGVKECLQDLRDAGIQVSVTEQYLGRSLLD
;
A
#
# COMPACT_ATOMS: atom_id res chain seq x y z
N VAL A 1 11.17 -0.71 -10.76
CA VAL A 1 10.85 -2.15 -10.65
C VAL A 1 9.72 -2.27 -9.66
N SER A 2 8.57 -2.84 -10.03
CA SER A 2 7.44 -3.00 -9.12
C SER A 2 7.75 -4.05 -8.05
N SER A 3 7.29 -3.84 -6.83
CA SER A 3 7.50 -4.79 -5.72
C SER A 3 6.83 -6.14 -6.03
N PRO A 4 7.37 -7.29 -5.57
CA PRO A 4 6.71 -8.59 -5.67
C PRO A 4 5.27 -8.56 -5.12
N ASP A 5 5.07 -7.86 -4.00
CA ASP A 5 3.77 -7.73 -3.35
C ASP A 5 2.76 -6.99 -4.25
N GLU A 6 3.21 -5.94 -4.96
CA GLU A 6 2.37 -5.23 -5.93
C GLU A 6 1.96 -6.11 -7.10
N LYS A 7 2.85 -6.99 -7.57
CA LYS A 7 2.53 -7.93 -8.66
C LYS A 7 1.48 -8.94 -8.20
N ALA A 8 1.64 -9.50 -7.01
CA ALA A 8 0.69 -10.45 -6.43
C ALA A 8 -0.71 -9.83 -6.31
N LEU A 9 -0.79 -8.57 -5.88
CA LEU A 9 -2.05 -7.84 -5.80
C LEU A 9 -2.69 -7.60 -7.16
N VAL A 10 -1.91 -7.19 -8.17
CA VAL A 10 -2.43 -6.98 -9.54
C VAL A 10 -2.96 -8.28 -10.12
N GLU A 11 -2.24 -9.39 -9.93
CA GLU A 11 -2.67 -10.71 -10.38
C GLU A 11 -3.95 -11.17 -9.65
N ALA A 12 -4.02 -10.96 -8.33
CA ALA A 12 -5.22 -11.25 -7.56
C ALA A 12 -6.43 -10.44 -8.06
N THR A 13 -6.26 -9.15 -8.36
CA THR A 13 -7.33 -8.33 -8.94
C THR A 13 -7.77 -8.82 -10.32
N ALA A 14 -6.83 -9.27 -11.16
CA ALA A 14 -7.15 -9.83 -12.47
C ALA A 14 -7.96 -11.12 -12.36
N ASN A 15 -7.66 -11.97 -11.39
CA ASN A 15 -8.42 -13.19 -11.09
C ASN A 15 -9.84 -12.90 -10.58
N LEU A 16 -10.05 -11.73 -9.96
CA LEU A 16 -11.37 -11.23 -9.57
C LEU A 16 -12.10 -10.50 -10.71
N GLY A 17 -11.55 -10.52 -11.93
CA GLY A 17 -12.14 -9.89 -13.10
C GLY A 17 -11.84 -8.40 -13.23
N LEU A 18 -10.89 -7.85 -12.48
CA LEU A 18 -10.48 -6.44 -12.59
C LEU A 18 -9.09 -6.35 -13.20
N SER A 19 -8.99 -5.89 -14.45
CA SER A 19 -7.71 -5.77 -15.18
C SER A 19 -7.38 -4.31 -15.46
N LEU A 20 -6.20 -3.86 -15.02
CA LEU A 20 -5.68 -2.55 -15.39
C LEU A 20 -5.21 -2.57 -16.85
N ILE A 21 -5.87 -1.79 -17.71
CA ILE A 21 -5.53 -1.70 -19.15
C ILE A 21 -4.49 -0.62 -19.40
N SER A 22 -4.63 0.54 -18.74
CA SER A 22 -3.84 1.72 -19.08
C SER A 22 -3.58 2.63 -17.90
N THR A 23 -2.44 3.33 -17.93
CA THR A 23 -2.01 4.32 -16.94
C THR A 23 -1.54 5.62 -17.60
N LEU A 24 -2.14 5.94 -18.76
CA LEU A 24 -1.77 7.12 -19.55
C LEU A 24 -1.95 8.41 -18.73
N PRO A 25 -1.16 9.46 -19.01
CA PRO A 25 -1.40 10.79 -18.46
C PRO A 25 -2.83 11.24 -18.75
N ASP A 26 -3.44 12.01 -17.84
CA ASP A 26 -4.75 12.57 -18.13
C ASP A 26 -4.65 13.55 -19.32
N PRO A 27 -5.53 13.46 -20.33
CA PRO A 27 -5.51 14.34 -21.49
C PRO A 27 -5.78 15.81 -21.17
N VAL A 28 -6.40 16.11 -20.02
CA VAL A 28 -6.69 17.48 -19.56
C VAL A 28 -5.58 17.98 -18.63
N ASP A 29 -4.97 17.08 -17.87
CA ASP A 29 -3.90 17.40 -16.92
C ASP A 29 -2.74 16.40 -17.02
N ASN A 30 -1.62 16.87 -17.60
CA ASN A 30 -0.41 16.05 -17.77
C ASN A 30 0.25 15.63 -16.44
N GLU A 31 -0.17 16.20 -15.31
CA GLU A 31 0.38 15.87 -13.99
C GLU A 31 -0.36 14.70 -13.33
N THR A 32 -1.58 14.41 -13.77
CA THR A 32 -2.37 13.27 -13.29
C THR A 32 -2.29 12.08 -14.25
N ARG A 33 -2.57 10.89 -13.72
CA ARG A 33 -2.64 9.67 -14.52
C ARG A 33 -4.06 9.16 -14.52
N ARG A 34 -4.56 8.88 -15.71
CA ARG A 34 -5.84 8.21 -15.89
C ARG A 34 -5.62 6.70 -15.86
N LEU A 35 -6.27 6.04 -14.91
CA LEU A 35 -6.30 4.58 -14.82
C LEU A 35 -7.54 4.07 -15.57
N ILE A 36 -7.34 3.21 -16.57
CA ILE A 36 -8.44 2.51 -17.25
C ILE A 36 -8.47 1.08 -16.74
N ILE A 37 -9.55 0.72 -16.06
CA ILE A 37 -9.75 -0.62 -15.48
C ILE A 37 -10.88 -1.31 -16.23
N GLU A 38 -10.59 -2.45 -16.83
CA GLU A 38 -11.60 -3.37 -17.36
C GLU A 38 -12.18 -4.18 -16.22
N ARG A 39 -13.50 -4.15 -16.06
CA ARG A 39 -14.20 -5.10 -15.19
C ARG A 39 -14.87 -6.16 -16.05
N ARG A 40 -14.33 -7.37 -16.02
CA ARG A 40 -14.98 -8.57 -16.57
C ARG A 40 -16.03 -9.05 -15.58
N LEU A 41 -17.21 -8.47 -15.67
CA LEU A 41 -18.40 -9.00 -15.00
C LEU A 41 -18.86 -10.27 -15.73
N PRO A 42 -19.27 -11.35 -15.03
CA PRO A 42 -20.26 -12.25 -15.62
C PRO A 42 -21.48 -11.38 -15.92
N VAL A 43 -21.91 -11.39 -17.18
CA VAL A 43 -22.91 -10.46 -17.76
C VAL A 43 -24.06 -10.18 -16.79
N GLU A 44 -24.05 -9.00 -16.18
CA GLU A 44 -25.21 -8.16 -15.88
C GLU A 44 -24.74 -6.74 -15.49
N ASP A 45 -24.95 -5.84 -16.44
CA ASP A 45 -25.17 -4.38 -16.38
C ASP A 45 -24.70 -3.56 -15.16
N LYS A 46 -23.63 -2.77 -15.38
CA LYS A 46 -23.55 -1.29 -15.27
C LYS A 46 -22.19 -0.80 -14.77
N ASP A 47 -21.69 0.20 -15.51
CA ASP A 47 -20.40 0.86 -15.36
C ASP A 47 -20.32 1.76 -14.12
N THR A 48 -19.28 1.56 -13.31
CA THR A 48 -18.83 2.54 -12.32
C THR A 48 -17.30 2.57 -12.30
N VAL A 49 -16.72 3.75 -12.55
CA VAL A 49 -15.28 4.01 -12.46
C VAL A 49 -14.99 4.64 -11.09
N THR A 50 -14.06 4.07 -10.33
CA THR A 50 -13.61 4.63 -9.04
C THR A 50 -12.08 4.70 -9.00
N GLU A 51 -11.56 5.85 -8.57
CA GLU A 51 -10.13 6.15 -8.47
C GLU A 51 -9.57 5.73 -7.10
N HIS A 52 -8.36 5.15 -7.07
CA HIS A 52 -7.69 4.69 -5.85
C HIS A 52 -6.23 5.13 -5.80
N GLN A 53 -5.82 5.80 -4.71
CA GLN A 53 -4.41 6.07 -4.40
C GLN A 53 -3.79 4.96 -3.53
N ARG A 54 -2.47 4.77 -3.65
CA ARG A 54 -1.67 3.73 -3.00
C ARG A 54 -0.82 4.29 -1.86
N GLN A 55 -0.69 3.52 -0.78
CA GLN A 55 0.34 3.71 0.24
C GLN A 55 1.02 2.36 0.51
N GLN A 56 2.35 2.40 0.68
CA GLN A 56 3.12 1.34 1.33
C GLN A 56 3.70 1.98 2.59
N VAL A 57 3.33 1.48 3.76
CA VAL A 57 3.75 2.07 5.04
C VAL A 57 4.25 0.97 5.96
N ASP A 58 5.53 1.04 6.27
CA ASP A 58 6.07 0.41 7.47
C ASP A 58 5.51 1.17 8.67
N LYS A 59 4.57 0.54 9.38
CA LYS A 59 3.93 1.03 10.61
C LYS A 59 2.98 2.22 10.43
N LEU A 60 1.79 1.96 9.87
CA LEU A 60 0.65 2.87 10.01
C LEU A 60 0.22 2.92 11.49
N GLU A 61 0.43 4.07 12.13
CA GLU A 61 -0.45 4.49 13.21
C GLU A 61 -1.86 4.61 12.62
N TYR A 62 -2.74 3.65 12.96
CA TYR A 62 -4.14 3.53 12.52
C TYR A 62 -5.03 4.77 12.76
N LEU A 63 -4.46 5.90 13.20
CA LEU A 63 -5.15 7.09 13.68
C LEU A 63 -5.47 8.13 12.58
N SER A 64 -4.89 8.07 11.38
CA SER A 64 -5.09 9.13 10.37
C SER A 64 -6.35 8.96 9.50
N CYS A 65 -7.04 7.82 9.58
CA CYS A 65 -8.25 7.53 8.79
C CYS A 65 -9.53 8.09 9.45
N SER A 66 -9.51 9.38 9.79
CA SER A 66 -10.61 10.08 10.46
C SER A 66 -11.89 10.19 9.62
N GLY A 67 -11.82 9.95 8.30
CA GLY A 67 -13.00 9.89 7.43
C GLY A 67 -13.82 8.62 7.62
N SER A 68 -13.24 7.57 8.19
CA SER A 68 -13.92 6.29 8.38
C SER A 68 -14.81 6.28 9.62
N ASN A 69 -16.01 5.70 9.50
CA ASN A 69 -16.83 5.41 10.67
C ASN A 69 -16.10 4.45 11.65
N SER A 70 -16.53 4.43 12.91
CA SER A 70 -15.89 3.62 13.95
C SER A 70 -15.89 2.12 13.62
N ARG A 71 -16.97 1.62 13.03
CA ARG A 71 -17.14 0.19 12.72
C ARG A 71 -16.17 -0.29 11.64
N SER A 72 -16.00 0.47 10.55
CA SER A 72 -15.06 0.15 9.48
C SER A 72 -13.61 0.14 9.98
N ARG A 73 -13.25 1.07 10.88
CA ARG A 73 -11.93 1.08 11.53
C ARG A 73 -11.70 -0.16 12.39
N THR A 74 -12.65 -0.51 13.25
CA THR A 74 -12.54 -1.71 14.08
C THR A 74 -12.43 -2.97 13.24
N LEU A 75 -13.28 -3.13 12.21
CA LEU A 75 -13.25 -4.29 11.34
C LEU A 75 -11.91 -4.44 10.59
N ALA A 76 -11.37 -3.33 10.09
CA ALA A 76 -10.08 -3.33 9.42
C ALA A 76 -8.93 -3.66 10.38
N GLN A 77 -8.99 -3.15 11.61
CA GLN A 77 -8.02 -3.49 12.66
C GLN A 77 -8.08 -4.98 13.01
N ASP A 78 -9.26 -5.52 13.25
CA ASP A 78 -9.44 -6.94 13.58
C ASP A 78 -8.89 -7.83 12.46
N LYS A 79 -9.20 -7.51 11.20
CA LYS A 79 -8.69 -8.25 10.04
C LYS A 79 -7.19 -8.12 9.84
N ALA A 80 -6.62 -6.94 10.08
CA ALA A 80 -5.17 -6.76 9.99
C ALA A 80 -4.43 -7.55 11.07
N VAL A 81 -4.99 -7.65 12.28
CA VAL A 81 -4.46 -8.48 13.35
C VAL A 81 -4.55 -9.96 12.98
N GLU A 82 -5.69 -10.42 12.45
CA GLU A 82 -5.89 -11.80 11.97
C GLU A 82 -4.83 -12.19 10.92
N PHE A 83 -4.63 -11.38 9.88
CA PHE A 83 -3.62 -11.64 8.85
C PHE A 83 -2.19 -11.63 9.39
N THR A 84 -1.90 -10.77 10.37
CA THR A 84 -0.59 -10.73 11.02
C THR A 84 -0.34 -12.00 11.84
N LEU A 85 -1.36 -12.53 12.52
CA LEU A 85 -1.27 -13.80 13.26
C LEU A 85 -1.03 -14.99 12.32
N GLU A 86 -1.54 -14.92 11.09
CA GLU A 86 -1.27 -15.89 10.02
C GLU A 86 0.09 -15.68 9.32
N SER A 87 0.91 -14.73 9.78
CA SER A 87 2.21 -14.38 9.18
C SER A 87 2.13 -13.86 7.74
N LEU A 88 1.00 -13.24 7.37
CA LEU A 88 0.83 -12.59 6.07
C LEU A 88 1.37 -11.16 6.12
N ARG A 89 1.98 -10.72 5.02
CA ARG A 89 2.30 -9.29 4.81
C ARG A 89 1.00 -8.53 4.63
N THR A 90 0.68 -7.66 5.58
CA THR A 90 -0.61 -7.00 5.64
C THR A 90 -0.51 -5.54 5.15
N LEU A 91 -1.39 -5.14 4.24
CA LEU A 91 -1.54 -3.77 3.75
C LEU A 91 -2.96 -3.27 3.98
N VAL A 92 -3.11 -2.01 4.37
CA VAL A 92 -4.42 -1.34 4.53
C VAL A 92 -4.53 -0.26 3.46
N TYR A 93 -5.65 -0.27 2.73
CA TYR A 93 -5.95 0.69 1.67
C TYR A 93 -6.96 1.71 2.17
N CYS A 94 -6.68 2.98 1.87
CA CYS A 94 -7.54 4.08 2.19
C CYS A 94 -7.66 5.05 1.00
N THR A 95 -8.74 5.81 0.95
CA THR A 95 -9.02 6.80 -0.10
C THR A 95 -9.58 8.08 0.51
N ARG A 96 -9.48 9.20 -0.20
CA ARG A 96 -10.17 10.45 0.13
C ARG A 96 -10.55 11.13 -1.17
N GLN A 97 -11.82 11.46 -1.31
CA GLN A 97 -12.26 12.32 -2.41
C GLN A 97 -11.87 13.77 -2.12
N LEU A 98 -11.28 14.44 -3.11
CA LEU A 98 -10.83 15.81 -3.02
C LEU A 98 -11.53 16.67 -4.07
N SER A 99 -11.79 17.92 -3.73
CA SER A 99 -12.12 18.93 -4.74
C SER A 99 -10.88 19.27 -5.57
N ALA A 100 -11.08 19.81 -6.78
CA ALA A 100 -9.96 20.26 -7.61
C ALA A 100 -9.14 21.35 -6.90
N GLU A 101 -9.78 22.25 -6.17
CA GLU A 101 -9.12 23.31 -5.40
C GLU A 101 -8.24 22.72 -4.29
N ASP A 102 -8.78 21.80 -3.48
CA ASP A 102 -8.03 21.15 -2.40
C ASP A 102 -6.84 20.36 -2.95
N TYR A 103 -7.04 19.64 -4.06
CA TYR A 103 -5.98 18.90 -4.74
C TYR A 103 -4.83 19.82 -5.16
N HIS A 104 -5.14 20.91 -5.88
CA HIS A 104 -4.13 21.85 -6.33
C HIS A 104 -3.42 22.54 -5.18
N GLN A 105 -4.13 22.86 -4.09
CA GLN A 105 -3.50 23.44 -2.91
C GLN A 105 -2.53 22.46 -2.24
N LEU A 106 -2.94 21.20 -2.04
CA LEU A 106 -2.06 20.17 -1.47
C LEU A 106 -0.83 19.90 -2.35
N LEU A 107 -1.01 19.89 -3.66
CA LEU A 107 0.07 19.73 -4.63
C LEU A 107 1.05 20.91 -4.57
N ALA A 108 0.55 22.15 -4.49
CA ALA A 108 1.37 23.34 -4.35
C ALA A 108 2.18 23.33 -3.04
N ASP A 109 1.54 22.99 -1.92
CA ASP A 109 2.19 22.83 -0.61
C ASP A 109 3.30 21.77 -0.65
N HIS A 110 3.03 20.62 -1.28
CA HIS A 110 4.01 19.54 -1.41
C HIS A 110 5.19 19.92 -2.30
N ARG A 111 4.94 20.64 -3.41
CA ARG A 111 6.00 21.18 -4.29
C ARG A 111 6.87 22.19 -3.56
N ALA A 112 6.27 23.10 -2.81
CA ALA A 112 7.02 24.06 -1.99
C ALA A 112 7.94 23.33 -1.00
N ALA A 113 7.44 22.26 -0.36
CA ALA A 113 8.24 21.42 0.52
C ALA A 113 9.39 20.70 -0.20
N LEU A 114 9.18 20.20 -1.41
CA LEU A 114 10.23 19.57 -2.24
C LEU A 114 11.31 20.56 -2.68
N SER A 115 10.93 21.81 -2.96
CA SER A 115 11.84 22.90 -3.34
C SER A 115 12.60 23.50 -2.16
N SER A 116 12.21 23.20 -0.93
CA SER A 116 12.94 23.64 0.27
C SER A 116 14.34 23.03 0.32
N LEU A 117 15.33 23.81 0.74
CA LEU A 117 16.73 23.39 0.87
C LEU A 117 17.14 23.28 2.35
N GLY A 118 18.17 22.47 2.62
CA GLY A 118 18.73 22.34 3.97
C GLY A 118 17.88 21.50 4.94
N LYS A 119 18.08 21.72 6.24
CA LYS A 119 17.49 20.90 7.32
C LYS A 119 15.96 20.98 7.37
N ASP A 120 15.39 22.11 6.96
CA ASP A 120 13.95 22.39 7.00
C ASP A 120 13.15 21.59 5.95
N ARG A 121 13.81 21.10 4.89
CA ARG A 121 13.18 20.29 3.85
C ARG A 121 12.49 19.05 4.43
N SER A 122 13.17 18.34 5.33
CA SER A 122 12.63 17.11 5.92
C SER A 122 11.36 17.37 6.73
N VAL A 123 11.30 18.50 7.44
CA VAL A 123 10.16 18.93 8.25
C VAL A 123 9.01 19.37 7.36
N ALA A 124 9.29 20.19 6.34
CA ALA A 124 8.28 20.65 5.38
C ALA A 124 7.66 19.48 4.62
N LEU A 125 8.46 18.49 4.19
CA LEU A 125 7.96 17.30 3.50
C LEU A 125 7.03 16.49 4.39
N LYS A 126 7.44 16.20 5.64
CA LYS A 126 6.58 15.51 6.61
C LYS A 126 5.27 16.26 6.85
N ALA A 127 5.32 17.57 7.03
CA ALA A 127 4.12 18.38 7.22
C ALA A 127 3.17 18.32 6.00
N SER A 128 3.72 18.41 4.78
CA SER A 128 2.92 18.27 3.55
C SER A 128 2.29 16.89 3.41
N MET A 129 3.04 15.82 3.73
CA MET A 129 2.54 14.45 3.70
C MET A 129 1.42 14.24 4.71
N LEU A 130 1.56 14.71 5.95
CA LEU A 130 0.49 14.63 6.96
C LEU A 130 -0.83 15.29 6.50
N LYS A 131 -0.76 16.41 5.78
CA LYS A 131 -1.96 17.03 5.19
C LYS A 131 -2.61 16.15 4.13
N ILE A 132 -1.80 15.53 3.26
CA ILE A 132 -2.28 14.59 2.24
C ILE A 132 -2.91 13.35 2.88
N GLU A 133 -2.31 12.84 3.96
CA GLU A 133 -2.68 11.60 4.64
C GLU A 133 -3.81 11.76 5.68
N SER A 134 -4.39 12.96 5.78
CA SER A 134 -5.46 13.26 6.74
C SER A 134 -6.85 12.99 6.16
N GLY A 135 -7.82 12.61 7.01
CA GLY A 135 -9.22 12.50 6.58
C GLY A 135 -9.47 11.36 5.59
N LEU A 136 -8.65 10.31 5.64
CA LEU A 136 -8.79 9.15 4.78
C LEU A 136 -9.94 8.23 5.23
N GLU A 137 -10.56 7.56 4.27
CA GLU A 137 -11.57 6.51 4.44
C GLU A 137 -10.97 5.15 4.10
N ILE A 138 -11.14 4.15 4.97
CA ILE A 138 -10.64 2.80 4.76
C ILE A 138 -11.48 2.10 3.70
N VAL A 139 -10.80 1.56 2.70
CA VAL A 139 -11.38 0.79 1.60
C VAL A 139 -11.26 -0.71 1.87
N GLY A 140 -10.12 -1.16 2.41
CA GLY A 140 -9.92 -2.59 2.67
C GLY A 140 -8.55 -2.94 3.23
N VAL A 141 -8.38 -4.23 3.53
CA VAL A 141 -7.14 -4.81 4.05
C VAL A 141 -6.79 -6.03 3.21
N THR A 142 -5.52 -6.20 2.86
CA THR A 142 -5.02 -7.37 2.12
C THR A 142 -3.94 -8.07 2.91
N GLY A 143 -3.92 -9.41 2.88
CA GLY A 143 -2.81 -10.24 3.33
C GLY A 143 -2.13 -10.90 2.13
N VAL A 144 -0.82 -10.73 2.00
CA VAL A 144 0.01 -11.37 0.97
C VAL A 144 0.90 -12.41 1.66
N GLU A 145 0.79 -13.65 1.23
CA GLU A 145 1.62 -14.75 1.74
C GLU A 145 2.98 -14.75 1.03
N ASP A 146 4.06 -14.77 1.82
CA ASP A 146 5.40 -15.02 1.30
C ASP A 146 5.62 -16.54 1.23
N ARG A 147 5.37 -17.12 0.05
CA ARG A 147 5.42 -18.57 -0.13
C ARG A 147 6.86 -19.08 0.01
N LEU A 148 7.09 -19.86 1.06
CA LEU A 148 8.32 -20.62 1.23
C LEU A 148 8.45 -21.74 0.20
N GLN A 149 9.69 -22.18 -0.03
CA GLN A 149 9.94 -23.39 -0.83
C GLN A 149 9.29 -24.61 -0.18
N THR A 150 8.89 -25.59 -1.00
CA THR A 150 8.34 -26.86 -0.54
C THR A 150 9.33 -27.59 0.38
N GLY A 151 8.87 -28.15 1.49
CA GLY A 151 9.71 -28.93 2.41
C GLY A 151 10.47 -28.10 3.45
N VAL A 152 10.42 -26.75 3.40
CA VAL A 152 11.17 -25.90 4.34
C VAL A 152 10.68 -26.08 5.78
N LYS A 153 9.36 -26.20 5.99
CA LYS A 153 8.79 -26.36 7.34
C LYS A 153 9.20 -27.70 7.96
N GLU A 154 9.14 -28.76 7.17
CA GLU A 154 9.53 -30.11 7.55
C GLU A 154 11.03 -30.18 7.85
N CYS A 155 11.87 -29.64 6.96
CA CYS A 155 13.32 -29.60 7.16
C CYS A 155 13.70 -28.80 8.42
N LEU A 156 13.07 -27.65 8.68
CA LEU A 156 13.30 -26.87 9.90
C LEU A 156 12.87 -27.62 11.17
N GLN A 157 11.88 -28.51 11.08
CA GLN A 157 11.49 -29.38 12.19
C GLN A 157 12.53 -30.47 12.41
N ASP A 158 12.94 -31.18 11.35
CA ASP A 158 13.95 -32.25 11.43
C ASP A 158 15.29 -31.74 11.97
N LEU A 159 15.73 -30.54 11.53
CA LEU A 159 16.95 -29.90 12.04
C LEU A 159 16.84 -29.58 13.53
N ARG A 160 15.69 -29.10 14.01
CA ARG A 160 15.46 -28.81 15.43
C ARG A 160 15.44 -30.09 16.26
N ASP A 161 14.81 -31.15 15.76
CA ASP A 161 14.72 -32.45 16.43
C ASP A 161 16.10 -33.15 16.50
N ALA A 162 16.98 -32.87 15.52
CA ALA A 162 18.39 -33.28 15.54
C ALA A 162 19.28 -32.44 16.48
N GLY A 163 18.72 -31.43 17.17
CA GLY A 163 19.46 -30.55 18.07
C GLY A 163 20.28 -29.46 17.38
N ILE A 164 20.01 -29.18 16.10
CA ILE A 164 20.71 -28.14 15.32
C ILE A 164 19.97 -26.80 15.52
N GLN A 165 20.70 -25.80 16.02
CA GLN A 165 20.17 -24.44 16.16
C GLN A 165 20.18 -23.73 14.80
N VAL A 166 18.99 -23.47 14.25
CA VAL A 166 18.83 -22.68 13.02
C VAL A 166 18.63 -21.22 13.40
N SER A 167 19.49 -20.34 12.85
CA SER A 167 19.40 -18.88 13.01
C SER A 167 19.26 -18.23 11.65
N VAL A 168 18.33 -17.28 11.52
CA VAL A 168 18.15 -16.50 10.29
C VAL A 168 18.96 -15.21 10.40
N THR A 169 19.81 -14.94 9.40
CA THR A 169 20.51 -13.67 9.26
C THR A 169 19.95 -12.93 8.04
N GLU A 170 19.25 -11.83 8.26
CA GLU A 170 18.87 -10.91 7.18
C GLU A 170 20.12 -10.15 6.73
N GLN A 171 20.60 -10.43 5.52
CA GLN A 171 21.61 -9.59 4.88
C GLN A 171 20.90 -8.41 4.21
N TYR A 172 20.85 -7.27 4.90
CA TYR A 172 20.54 -6.00 4.26
C TYR A 172 21.71 -5.61 3.35
N LEU A 173 21.64 -6.04 2.09
CA LEU A 173 22.54 -5.57 1.05
C LEU A 173 22.21 -4.09 0.75
N GLY A 174 22.84 -3.17 1.48
CA GLY A 174 22.80 -1.75 1.11
C GLY A 174 22.77 -0.74 2.24
N ARG A 175 23.77 -0.75 3.13
CA ARG A 175 24.34 0.47 3.71
C ARG A 175 25.80 0.19 4.05
N SER A 176 26.70 0.63 3.16
CA SER A 176 28.10 0.86 3.52
C SER A 176 28.11 1.97 4.58
N LEU A 177 28.17 1.60 5.85
CA LEU A 177 28.55 2.51 6.92
C LEU A 177 30.09 2.47 7.02
N LEU A 178 30.72 3.11 6.05
CA LEU A 178 32.07 3.64 6.14
C LEU A 178 32.01 5.01 5.45
N ASP A 179 31.67 6.01 6.25
CA ASP A 179 32.38 7.30 6.41
C ASP A 179 31.65 8.17 7.45
#